data_AF-E3MEV1-F1
#
_entry.id   AF-E3MEV1-F1
#
_cell.length_a   1.000
_cell.length_b   1.000
_cell.length_c   1.000
_cell.angle_alpha   90.00
_cell.angle_beta   90.00
_cell.angle_gamma   90.00
#
_symmetry.space_group_name_H-M   'P 1'
#
loop_
_entity.id
_entity.type
_entity.pdbx_description
1 polymer ?
#
loop_
_entity_poly.entity_id
_entity_poly.type
_entity_poly.pdbx_seq_one_letter_code
_entity_poly.pdbx_strand_id
1 'polypeptide(L)'
;MRQKCSNMLLGITCAMCICIALLVFIVALIYLSIFVIIGQSEQTVTGCSRMDQIRGMKCAPKIEELSLNFEKLDQGYSNPDRFKNISKTCVFALECIEPIKCKTISLEYKFVKLSCAVFDQAANKYNGCLKKLQNRFYLGYAPCLRPLLSTEELENFEVCKMYEMYRDCLRVEVKENCGSEMMVQELIGDVMELHECF
;
A
#
# COMPACT_ATOMS: atom_id res chain seq x y z
N MET A 1 -1.73 -32.90 -68.32
CA MET A 1 -0.81 -32.66 -67.19
C MET A 1 -1.27 -31.55 -66.25
N ARG A 2 -1.85 -30.42 -66.71
CA ARG A 2 -2.34 -29.32 -65.83
C ARG A 2 -3.33 -29.73 -64.74
N GLN A 3 -4.25 -30.66 -65.01
CA GLN A 3 -5.31 -31.06 -64.08
C GLN A 3 -4.80 -31.89 -62.87
N LYS A 4 -3.71 -32.65 -63.04
CA LYS A 4 -3.06 -33.39 -61.93
C LYS A 4 -2.29 -32.46 -60.99
N CYS A 5 -1.63 -31.41 -61.52
CA CYS A 5 -0.97 -30.40 -60.69
C CYS A 5 -1.97 -29.58 -59.85
N SER A 6 -3.14 -29.25 -60.40
CA SER A 6 -4.17 -28.48 -59.67
C SER A 6 -4.71 -29.23 -58.46
N ASN A 7 -4.97 -30.52 -58.59
CA ASN A 7 -5.48 -31.34 -57.48
C ASN A 7 -4.41 -31.63 -56.42
N MET A 8 -3.14 -31.75 -56.84
CA MET A 8 -2.02 -31.95 -55.92
C MET A 8 -1.69 -30.68 -55.13
N LEU A 9 -1.78 -29.50 -55.76
CA LEU A 9 -1.60 -28.21 -55.10
C LEU A 9 -2.71 -27.92 -54.08
N LEU A 10 -3.96 -28.27 -54.41
CA LEU A 10 -5.11 -28.14 -53.51
C LEU A 10 -5.01 -29.06 -52.28
N GLY A 11 -4.48 -30.27 -52.45
CA GLY A 11 -4.24 -31.20 -51.35
C GLY A 11 -3.19 -30.70 -50.36
N ILE A 12 -2.10 -30.11 -50.87
CA ILE A 12 -1.01 -29.56 -50.04
C ILE A 12 -1.48 -28.32 -49.26
N THR A 13 -2.23 -27.42 -49.91
CA THR A 13 -2.75 -26.22 -49.22
C THR A 13 -3.77 -26.60 -48.15
N CYS A 14 -4.64 -27.59 -48.39
CA CYS A 14 -5.58 -28.06 -47.39
C CYS A 14 -4.88 -28.71 -46.18
N ALA A 15 -3.85 -29.53 -46.42
CA ALA A 15 -3.04 -30.13 -45.36
C ALA A 15 -2.30 -29.06 -44.52
N MET A 16 -1.74 -28.04 -45.16
CA MET A 16 -1.08 -26.92 -44.48
C MET A 16 -2.06 -26.12 -43.60
N CYS A 17 -3.26 -25.83 -44.10
CA CYS A 17 -4.28 -25.12 -43.32
C CYS A 17 -4.72 -25.92 -42.09
N ILE A 18 -4.87 -27.25 -42.22
CA ILE A 18 -5.21 -28.13 -41.09
C ILE A 18 -4.07 -28.12 -40.05
N CYS A 19 -2.81 -28.22 -40.47
CA CYS A 19 -1.67 -28.17 -39.55
C CYS A 19 -1.58 -26.83 -38.81
N ILE A 20 -1.80 -25.71 -39.49
CA ILE A 20 -1.78 -24.38 -38.87
C ILE A 20 -2.94 -24.24 -37.87
N ALA A 21 -4.14 -24.69 -38.23
CA ALA A 21 -5.29 -24.66 -37.32
C ALA A 21 -5.06 -25.50 -36.06
N LEU A 22 -4.45 -26.68 -36.20
CA LEU A 22 -4.09 -27.54 -35.06
C LEU A 22 -3.02 -26.90 -34.17
N LEU A 23 -2.00 -26.25 -34.75
CA LEU A 23 -0.98 -25.54 -33.98
C LEU A 23 -1.58 -24.37 -33.18
N VAL A 24 -2.45 -23.57 -33.79
CA VAL A 24 -3.13 -22.47 -33.11
C VAL A 24 -4.00 -22.99 -31.96
N PHE A 25 -4.71 -24.10 -32.16
CA PHE A 25 -5.52 -24.73 -31.13
C PHE A 25 -4.67 -25.22 -29.95
N ILE A 26 -3.53 -25.87 -30.23
CA ILE A 26 -2.59 -26.32 -29.19
C ILE A 26 -2.03 -25.13 -28.40
N VAL A 27 -1.63 -24.05 -29.08
CA VAL A 27 -1.13 -22.84 -28.42
C VAL A 27 -2.21 -22.21 -27.53
N ALA A 28 -3.46 -22.17 -27.98
CA ALA A 28 -4.58 -21.67 -27.18
C ALA A 28 -4.83 -22.53 -25.94
N LEU A 29 -4.73 -23.86 -26.04
CA LEU A 29 -4.86 -24.77 -24.90
C LEU A 29 -3.71 -24.60 -23.89
N ILE A 30 -2.47 -24.42 -24.37
CA ILE A 30 -1.32 -24.13 -23.51
C ILE A 30 -1.54 -22.79 -22.80
N TYR A 31 -1.99 -21.76 -23.51
CA TYR A 31 -2.26 -20.45 -22.92
C TYR A 31 -3.36 -20.52 -21.85
N LEU A 32 -4.47 -21.21 -22.14
CA LEU A 32 -5.56 -21.40 -21.18
C LEU A 32 -5.13 -22.22 -19.96
N SER A 33 -4.35 -23.29 -20.15
CA SER A 33 -3.86 -24.11 -19.03
C SER A 33 -2.87 -23.33 -18.15
N ILE A 34 -1.98 -22.52 -18.73
CA ILE A 34 -1.11 -21.61 -17.96
C ILE A 34 -1.95 -20.60 -17.16
N PHE A 35 -2.96 -19.99 -17.78
CA PHE A 35 -3.87 -19.06 -17.09
C PHE A 35 -4.64 -19.73 -15.93
N VAL A 36 -5.12 -20.96 -16.13
CA VAL A 36 -5.81 -21.72 -15.08
C VAL A 36 -4.84 -22.11 -13.96
N ILE A 37 -3.60 -22.50 -14.27
CA ILE A 37 -2.58 -22.83 -13.25
C ILE A 37 -2.20 -21.58 -12.44
N ILE A 38 -2.03 -20.43 -13.08
CA ILE A 38 -1.77 -19.16 -12.38
C ILE A 38 -2.98 -18.79 -11.50
N GLY A 39 -4.20 -18.95 -12.02
CA GLY A 39 -5.44 -18.66 -11.29
C GLY A 39 -5.80 -19.64 -10.17
N GLN A 40 -5.28 -20.88 -10.21
CA GLN A 40 -5.51 -21.92 -9.18
C GLN A 40 -4.34 -22.13 -8.23
N SER A 41 -3.27 -21.33 -8.32
CA SER A 41 -2.32 -21.28 -7.22
C SER A 41 -3.03 -20.65 -6.02
N GLU A 42 -3.66 -21.50 -5.20
CA GLU A 42 -3.79 -21.23 -3.78
C GLU A 42 -2.44 -20.66 -3.36
N GLN A 43 -2.44 -19.47 -2.77
CA GLN A 43 -1.25 -18.79 -2.29
C GLN A 43 -0.64 -19.61 -1.15
N THR A 44 -0.10 -20.79 -1.45
CA THR A 44 0.84 -21.48 -0.58
C THR A 44 2.10 -20.64 -0.65
N VAL A 45 2.14 -19.64 0.21
CA VAL A 45 3.34 -18.84 0.43
C VAL A 45 4.43 -19.82 0.85
N THR A 46 5.37 -20.06 -0.05
CA THR A 46 6.40 -21.09 0.10
C THR A 46 7.18 -20.83 1.38
N GLY A 47 7.33 -21.86 2.22
CA GLY A 47 8.00 -21.74 3.53
C GLY A 47 7.12 -21.34 4.71
N CYS A 48 5.80 -21.11 4.53
CA CYS A 48 4.86 -20.90 5.64
C CYS A 48 4.17 -22.19 6.08
N SER A 49 3.83 -22.29 7.38
CA SER A 49 2.96 -23.35 7.87
C SER A 49 1.53 -23.18 7.34
N ARG A 50 0.79 -24.28 7.15
CA ARG A 50 -0.64 -24.23 6.75
C ARG A 50 -1.49 -23.41 7.73
N MET A 51 -1.15 -23.46 9.02
CA MET A 51 -1.82 -22.67 10.05
C MET A 51 -1.58 -21.17 9.89
N ASP A 52 -0.36 -20.76 9.55
CA ASP A 52 -0.05 -19.35 9.27
C ASP A 52 -0.75 -18.86 8.01
N GLN A 53 -0.84 -19.69 6.96
CA GLN A 53 -1.60 -19.36 5.75
C GLN A 53 -3.09 -19.15 6.04
N ILE A 54 -3.71 -20.04 6.84
CA ILE A 54 -5.11 -19.89 7.27
C ILE A 54 -5.30 -18.62 8.11
N ARG A 55 -4.36 -18.29 8.99
CA ARG A 55 -4.41 -17.06 9.78
C ARG A 55 -4.29 -15.82 8.89
N GLY A 56 -3.35 -15.80 7.95
CA GLY A 56 -3.22 -14.72 6.97
C GLY A 56 -4.52 -14.47 6.20
N MET A 57 -5.12 -15.53 5.65
CA MET A 57 -6.42 -15.44 4.95
C MET A 57 -7.55 -14.92 5.85
N LYS A 58 -7.57 -15.30 7.14
CA LYS A 58 -8.57 -14.79 8.11
C LYS A 58 -8.34 -13.33 8.49
N CYS A 59 -7.10 -12.86 8.46
CA CYS A 59 -6.76 -11.48 8.81
C CYS A 59 -6.89 -10.52 7.62
N ALA A 60 -6.74 -11.01 6.39
CA ALA A 60 -6.89 -10.23 5.16
C ALA A 60 -8.09 -9.26 5.16
N PRO A 61 -9.34 -9.67 5.48
CA PRO A 61 -10.47 -8.74 5.49
C PRO A 61 -10.38 -7.63 6.54
N LYS A 62 -9.77 -7.90 7.71
CA LYS A 62 -9.54 -6.86 8.74
C LYS A 62 -8.48 -5.87 8.30
N ILE A 63 -7.48 -6.35 7.57
CA ILE A 63 -6.43 -5.52 6.99
C ILE A 63 -7.01 -4.65 5.87
N GLU A 64 -7.88 -5.20 5.03
CA GLU A 64 -8.60 -4.45 4.00
C GLU A 64 -9.48 -3.34 4.59
N GLU A 65 -10.22 -3.63 5.66
CA GLU A 65 -10.98 -2.62 6.41
C GLU A 65 -10.08 -1.50 6.95
N LEU A 66 -8.90 -1.86 7.46
CA LEU A 66 -7.93 -0.89 7.94
C LEU A 66 -7.35 -0.04 6.80
N SER A 67 -7.02 -0.65 5.65
CA SER A 67 -6.55 0.07 4.46
C SER A 67 -7.58 1.09 3.99
N LEU A 68 -8.86 0.73 3.94
CA LEU A 68 -9.95 1.65 3.61
C LEU A 68 -10.06 2.80 4.63
N ASN A 69 -9.74 2.57 5.89
CA ASN A 69 -9.70 3.63 6.90
C ASN A 69 -8.48 4.55 6.74
N PHE A 70 -7.34 4.02 6.29
CA PHE A 70 -6.19 4.83 5.92
C PHE A 70 -6.48 5.68 4.69
N GLU A 71 -7.14 5.14 3.66
CA GLU A 71 -7.55 5.91 2.47
C GLU A 71 -8.55 7.03 2.81
N LYS A 72 -9.44 6.79 3.79
CA LYS A 72 -10.42 7.79 4.26
C LYS A 72 -9.84 8.86 5.18
N LEU A 73 -8.58 8.73 5.62
CA LEU A 73 -7.86 9.89 6.12
C LEU A 73 -7.54 10.75 4.91
N ASP A 74 -8.40 11.73 4.63
CA ASP A 74 -8.04 12.81 3.71
C ASP A 74 -6.63 13.30 4.06
N GLN A 75 -5.72 13.15 3.10
CA GLN A 75 -4.36 13.66 3.01
C GLN A 75 -3.81 14.35 4.27
N GLY A 76 -2.88 13.65 4.90
CA GLY A 76 -2.04 14.19 5.96
C GLY A 76 -2.67 14.17 7.35
N TYR A 77 -2.03 14.89 8.26
CA TYR A 77 -2.42 15.01 9.66
C TYR A 77 -3.43 16.13 9.89
N SER A 78 -4.15 16.49 8.83
CA SER A 78 -5.12 17.58 8.75
C SER A 78 -6.29 17.40 9.71
N ASN A 79 -6.62 16.19 10.15
CA ASN A 79 -7.69 15.92 11.12
C ASN A 79 -7.25 14.97 12.25
N PRO A 80 -6.63 15.51 13.32
CA PRO A 80 -6.07 14.69 14.40
C PRO A 80 -7.10 13.83 15.16
N ASP A 81 -8.38 14.24 15.18
CA ASP A 81 -9.42 13.52 15.91
C ASP A 81 -9.76 12.16 15.27
N ARG A 82 -9.49 11.98 13.97
CA ARG A 82 -9.70 10.70 13.28
C ARG A 82 -8.70 9.62 13.71
N PHE A 83 -7.51 9.99 14.20
CA PHE A 83 -6.48 9.04 14.58
C PHE A 83 -6.88 8.11 15.72
N LYS A 84 -7.75 8.56 16.63
CA LYS A 84 -8.25 7.71 17.73
C LYS A 84 -9.05 6.50 17.25
N ASN A 85 -9.84 6.67 16.18
CA ASN A 85 -10.61 5.57 15.63
C ASN A 85 -9.69 4.59 14.90
N ILE A 86 -8.66 5.10 14.23
CA ILE A 86 -7.70 4.30 13.47
C ILE A 86 -6.79 3.51 14.40
N SER A 87 -6.28 4.13 15.46
CA SER A 87 -5.52 3.43 16.52
C SER A 87 -6.35 2.25 17.08
N LYS A 88 -7.66 2.42 17.30
CA LYS A 88 -8.53 1.31 17.71
C LYS A 88 -8.65 0.20 16.66
N THR A 89 -8.86 0.54 15.39
CA THR A 89 -8.90 -0.46 14.30
C THR A 89 -7.56 -1.18 14.16
N CYS A 90 -6.47 -0.46 14.35
CA CYS A 90 -5.11 -1.00 14.36
C CYS A 90 -4.90 -2.08 15.42
N VAL A 91 -5.44 -1.92 16.64
CA VAL A 91 -5.36 -2.98 17.67
C VAL A 91 -5.93 -4.31 17.15
N PHE A 92 -7.12 -4.28 16.54
CA PHE A 92 -7.74 -5.50 16.01
C PHE A 92 -6.99 -6.12 14.83
N ALA A 93 -6.39 -5.29 13.97
CA ALA A 93 -5.58 -5.74 12.85
C ALA A 93 -4.26 -6.37 13.34
N LEU A 94 -3.59 -5.72 14.28
CA LEU A 94 -2.33 -6.17 14.88
C LEU A 94 -2.51 -7.47 15.66
N GLU A 95 -3.53 -7.57 16.51
CA GLU A 95 -3.87 -8.80 17.25
C GLU A 95 -4.11 -10.00 16.31
N CYS A 96 -4.62 -9.73 15.10
CA CYS A 96 -4.84 -10.77 14.11
C CYS A 96 -3.52 -11.28 13.50
N ILE A 97 -2.61 -10.37 13.14
CA ILE A 97 -1.37 -10.71 12.41
C ILE A 97 -0.22 -11.10 13.32
N GLU A 98 -0.19 -10.67 14.58
CA GLU A 98 0.91 -10.92 15.52
C GLU A 98 1.18 -12.41 15.78
N PRO A 99 0.17 -13.30 15.85
CA PRO A 99 0.40 -14.74 15.99
C PRO A 99 0.97 -15.43 14.73
N ILE A 100 1.05 -14.74 13.59
CA ILE A 100 1.56 -15.29 12.32
C ILE A 100 3.08 -15.31 12.36
N LYS A 101 3.68 -16.49 12.39
CA LYS A 101 5.14 -16.64 12.47
C LYS A 101 5.82 -16.65 11.11
N CYS A 102 5.05 -16.78 10.03
CA CYS A 102 5.63 -16.82 8.70
C CYS A 102 6.21 -15.45 8.30
N LYS A 103 7.51 -15.43 7.98
CA LYS A 103 8.21 -14.20 7.58
C LYS A 103 7.63 -13.56 6.33
N THR A 104 7.28 -14.35 5.32
CA THR A 104 6.74 -13.83 4.06
C THR A 104 5.41 -13.12 4.28
N ILE A 105 4.47 -13.75 4.99
CA ILE A 105 3.19 -13.13 5.36
C ILE A 105 3.41 -11.92 6.28
N SER A 106 4.34 -11.99 7.24
CA SER A 106 4.65 -10.84 8.10
C SER A 106 5.26 -9.66 7.33
N LEU A 107 5.95 -9.90 6.21
CA LEU A 107 6.49 -8.83 5.36
C LEU A 107 5.38 -8.15 4.57
N GLU A 108 4.38 -8.90 4.10
CA GLU A 108 3.18 -8.34 3.45
C GLU A 108 2.46 -7.35 4.37
N TYR A 109 2.45 -7.59 5.68
CA TYR A 109 1.83 -6.70 6.66
C TYR A 109 2.80 -5.69 7.31
N LYS A 110 4.00 -5.50 6.75
CA LYS A 110 4.99 -4.55 7.30
C LYS A 110 4.43 -3.12 7.30
N PHE A 111 3.82 -2.69 6.20
CA PHE A 111 3.22 -1.36 6.09
C PHE A 111 2.13 -1.15 7.14
N VAL A 112 1.27 -2.15 7.36
CA VAL A 112 0.22 -2.08 8.38
C VAL A 112 0.82 -1.87 9.78
N LYS A 113 1.85 -2.64 10.14
CA LYS A 113 2.53 -2.51 11.44
C LYS A 113 3.11 -1.11 11.63
N LEU A 114 3.80 -0.61 10.60
CA LEU A 114 4.37 0.73 10.60
C LEU A 114 3.28 1.80 10.75
N SER A 115 2.29 1.78 9.87
CA SER A 115 1.20 2.76 9.87
C SER A 115 0.44 2.78 11.20
N CYS A 116 0.16 1.61 11.76
CA CYS A 116 -0.48 1.51 13.07
C CYS A 116 0.35 2.07 14.21
N ALA A 117 1.67 1.84 14.22
CA ALA A 117 2.54 2.43 15.23
C ALA A 117 2.51 3.96 15.16
N VAL A 118 2.60 4.51 13.95
CA VAL A 118 2.59 5.96 13.72
C VAL A 118 1.25 6.58 14.11
N PHE A 119 0.12 6.00 13.69
CA PHE A 119 -1.20 6.52 14.05
C PHE A 119 -1.52 6.39 15.53
N ASP A 120 -0.95 5.40 16.22
CA ASP A 120 -1.05 5.31 17.67
C ASP A 120 -0.32 6.46 18.37
N GLN A 121 0.90 6.79 17.92
CA GLN A 121 1.62 7.99 18.39
C GLN A 121 0.84 9.26 18.07
N ALA A 122 0.27 9.37 16.86
CA ALA A 122 -0.56 10.51 16.47
C ALA A 122 -1.79 10.69 17.36
N ALA A 123 -2.43 9.59 17.76
CA ALA A 123 -3.62 9.59 18.62
C ALA A 123 -3.29 9.90 20.09
N ASN A 124 -2.21 9.34 20.62
CA ASN A 124 -1.92 9.35 22.05
C ASN A 124 -0.91 10.42 22.46
N LYS A 125 0.14 10.62 21.66
CA LYS A 125 1.28 11.48 21.98
C LYS A 125 1.19 12.84 21.29
N TYR A 126 0.87 12.86 20.00
CA TYR A 126 0.94 14.09 19.20
C TYR A 126 -0.39 14.82 19.05
N ASN A 127 -1.53 14.21 19.40
CA ASN A 127 -2.87 14.76 19.11
C ASN A 127 -3.04 16.22 19.58
N GLY A 128 -2.61 16.53 20.80
CA GLY A 128 -2.68 17.89 21.35
C GLY A 128 -1.77 18.88 20.60
N CYS A 129 -0.58 18.44 20.18
CA CYS A 129 0.35 19.23 19.38
C CYS A 129 -0.24 19.51 17.99
N LEU A 130 -0.70 18.47 17.30
CA LEU A 130 -1.27 18.55 15.97
C LEU A 130 -2.48 19.49 15.91
N LYS A 131 -3.34 19.50 16.93
CA LYS A 131 -4.45 20.47 17.02
C LYS A 131 -3.98 21.93 17.10
N LYS A 132 -2.88 22.20 17.80
CA LYS A 132 -2.31 23.57 17.85
C LYS A 132 -1.74 23.97 16.51
N LEU A 133 -0.97 23.08 15.87
CA LEU A 133 -0.41 23.29 14.54
C LEU A 133 -1.50 23.47 13.49
N GLN A 134 -2.58 22.69 13.57
CA GLN A 134 -3.77 22.81 12.73
C GLN A 134 -4.36 24.22 12.80
N ASN A 135 -4.55 24.76 14.00
CA ASN A 135 -5.03 26.13 14.17
C ASN A 135 -4.07 27.16 13.57
N ARG A 136 -2.75 27.00 13.78
CA ARG A 136 -1.73 27.88 13.21
C ARG A 136 -1.76 27.89 11.68
N PHE A 137 -1.90 26.72 11.06
CA PHE A 137 -1.95 26.54 9.62
C PHE A 137 -3.20 27.16 9.00
N TYR A 138 -4.40 26.85 9.51
CA TYR A 138 -5.65 27.35 8.93
C TYR A 138 -5.89 28.84 9.18
N LEU A 139 -5.26 29.43 10.20
CA LEU A 139 -5.22 30.89 10.38
C LEU A 139 -4.17 31.59 9.49
N GLY A 140 -3.39 30.83 8.71
CA GLY A 140 -2.39 31.35 7.79
C GLY A 140 -1.09 31.81 8.44
N TYR A 141 -0.89 31.56 9.74
CA TYR A 141 0.31 31.98 10.47
C TYR A 141 1.54 31.13 10.16
N ALA A 142 1.32 29.88 9.75
CA ALA A 142 2.38 28.91 9.53
C ALA A 142 2.18 28.11 8.23
N PRO A 143 2.31 28.73 7.05
CA PRO A 143 2.14 28.04 5.76
C PRO A 143 3.10 26.86 5.56
N CYS A 144 4.25 26.88 6.25
CA CYS A 144 5.24 25.81 6.17
C CYS A 144 4.78 24.49 6.80
N LEU A 145 3.64 24.46 7.50
CA LEU A 145 3.01 23.23 7.98
C LEU A 145 2.27 22.46 6.87
N ARG A 146 2.26 22.96 5.63
CA ARG A 146 1.68 22.31 4.46
C ARG A 146 2.03 20.82 4.32
N PRO A 147 3.30 20.36 4.39
CA PRO A 147 3.63 18.93 4.31
C PRO A 147 2.99 18.06 5.40
N LEU A 148 2.54 18.65 6.51
CA LEU A 148 1.91 17.94 7.61
C LEU A 148 0.38 18.03 7.58
N LEU A 149 -0.18 19.17 7.17
CA LEU A 149 -1.59 19.52 7.39
C LEU A 149 -2.38 19.82 6.11
N SER A 150 -1.71 19.86 4.95
CA SER A 150 -2.37 20.06 3.66
C SER A 150 -3.25 18.86 3.33
N THR A 151 -4.43 19.14 2.77
CA THR A 151 -5.36 18.15 2.22
C THR A 151 -5.19 18.03 0.70
N GLU A 152 -3.97 18.21 0.20
CA GLU A 152 -3.66 18.10 -1.23
C GLU A 152 -3.13 16.70 -1.55
N GLU A 153 -3.59 16.13 -2.65
CA GLU A 153 -3.12 14.81 -3.10
C GLU A 153 -1.73 15.01 -3.71
N LEU A 154 -0.72 14.50 -3.01
CA LEU A 154 0.67 14.62 -3.42
C LEU A 154 1.30 13.25 -3.41
N GLU A 155 2.16 13.00 -4.40
CA GLU A 155 2.95 11.78 -4.41
C GLU A 155 3.97 11.80 -3.27
N ASN A 156 4.36 10.63 -2.76
CA ASN A 156 5.34 10.51 -1.67
C ASN A 156 6.60 11.37 -1.93
N PHE A 157 7.13 11.34 -3.16
CA PHE A 157 8.30 12.14 -3.54
C PHE A 157 8.10 13.66 -3.37
N GLU A 158 6.91 14.17 -3.67
CA GLU A 158 6.57 15.58 -3.51
C GLU A 158 6.44 15.95 -2.03
N VAL A 159 5.81 15.06 -1.24
CA VAL A 159 5.72 15.18 0.22
C VAL A 159 7.12 15.26 0.84
N CYS A 160 8.01 14.35 0.47
CA CYS A 160 9.39 14.32 0.96
C CYS A 160 10.14 15.62 0.62
N LYS A 161 10.02 16.12 -0.62
CA LYS A 161 10.61 17.40 -1.03
C LYS A 161 10.09 18.58 -0.22
N MET A 162 8.80 18.60 0.10
CA MET A 162 8.24 19.65 0.96
C MET A 162 8.78 19.56 2.39
N TYR A 163 8.92 18.36 2.96
CA TYR A 163 9.54 18.19 4.28
C TYR A 163 10.98 18.72 4.30
N GLU A 164 11.77 18.47 3.26
CA GLU A 164 13.11 19.04 3.12
C GLU A 164 13.08 20.56 3.00
N MET A 165 12.21 21.10 2.13
CA MET A 165 12.10 22.53 1.87
C MET A 165 11.68 23.32 3.13
N TYR A 166 10.76 22.77 3.92
CA TYR A 166 10.19 23.44 5.10
C TYR A 166 10.84 23.02 6.41
N ARG A 167 11.90 22.21 6.39
CA ARG A 167 12.52 21.57 7.57
C ARG A 167 12.74 22.52 8.74
N ASP A 168 13.39 23.65 8.50
CA ASP A 168 13.72 24.60 9.57
C ASP A 168 12.49 25.30 10.13
N CYS A 169 11.51 25.62 9.27
CA CYS A 169 10.25 26.21 9.71
C CYS A 169 9.39 25.23 10.50
N LEU A 170 9.30 23.97 10.05
CA LEU A 170 8.61 22.90 10.77
C LEU A 170 9.21 22.70 12.16
N ARG A 171 10.54 22.72 12.28
CA ARG A 171 11.23 22.64 13.57
C ARG A 171 10.80 23.77 14.50
N VAL A 172 10.80 25.02 14.02
CA VAL A 172 10.40 26.19 14.82
C VAL A 172 8.94 26.09 15.25
N GLU A 173 8.01 25.85 14.32
CA GLU A 173 6.58 25.80 14.64
C GLU A 173 6.25 24.65 15.59
N VAL A 174 6.80 23.46 15.39
CA VAL A 174 6.60 22.31 16.31
C VAL A 174 7.20 22.61 17.67
N LYS A 175 8.41 23.17 17.75
CA LYS A 175 9.04 23.50 19.03
C LYS A 175 8.24 24.54 19.82
N GLU A 176 7.83 25.62 19.17
CA GLU A 176 7.11 26.72 19.82
C GLU A 176 5.71 26.32 20.28
N ASN A 177 5.00 25.53 19.47
CA ASN A 177 3.61 25.16 19.78
C ASN A 177 3.49 23.87 20.59
N CYS A 178 4.48 22.99 20.50
CA CYS A 178 4.44 21.65 21.10
C CYS A 178 5.49 21.43 22.20
N GLY A 179 6.41 22.36 22.40
CA GLY A 179 7.21 22.50 23.62
C GLY A 179 8.45 21.62 23.72
N SER A 180 8.85 20.92 22.65
CA SER A 180 9.99 20.01 22.68
C SER A 180 10.63 19.80 21.31
N GLU A 181 11.96 19.87 21.25
CA GLU A 181 12.75 19.51 20.07
C GLU A 181 12.69 18.00 19.79
N MET A 182 12.56 17.14 20.81
CA MET A 182 12.34 15.71 20.62
C MET A 182 11.02 15.45 19.89
N MET A 183 9.98 16.23 20.18
CA MET A 183 8.69 16.09 19.50
C MET A 183 8.79 16.43 18.01
N VAL A 184 9.75 17.27 17.61
CA VAL A 184 10.06 17.53 16.20
C VAL A 184 10.57 16.25 15.53
N GLN A 185 11.59 15.61 16.12
CA GLN A 185 12.19 14.41 15.53
C GLN A 185 11.20 13.25 15.48
N GLU A 186 10.40 13.07 16.53
CA GLU A 186 9.45 11.99 16.63
C GLU A 186 8.25 12.21 15.68
N LEU A 187 7.56 13.37 15.76
CA LEU A 187 6.40 13.62 14.90
C LEU A 187 6.80 13.68 13.42
N ILE A 188 7.82 14.45 13.07
CA ILE A 188 8.22 14.60 11.65
C ILE A 188 8.82 13.29 11.15
N GLY A 189 9.63 12.60 11.97
CA GLY A 189 10.22 11.31 11.62
C GLY A 189 9.15 10.26 11.33
N ASP A 190 8.17 10.13 12.23
CA ASP A 190 7.07 9.17 12.08
C ASP A 190 6.24 9.47 10.81
N VAL A 191 5.99 10.74 10.49
CA VAL A 191 5.27 11.11 9.25
C VAL A 191 6.12 10.84 8.01
N MET A 192 7.41 11.17 8.04
CA MET A 192 8.33 10.91 6.93
C MET A 192 8.50 9.40 6.67
N GLU A 193 8.40 8.56 7.71
CA GLU A 193 8.47 7.10 7.57
C GLU A 193 7.25 6.54 6.83
N LEU A 194 6.05 7.08 7.08
CA LEU A 194 4.84 6.72 6.32
C LEU A 194 4.96 7.01 4.82
N HIS A 195 5.66 8.09 4.48
CA HIS A 195 5.86 8.54 3.10
C HIS A 195 7.15 8.00 2.47
N GLU A 196 7.86 7.09 3.16
CA GLU A 196 9.09 6.46 2.67
C GLU A 196 10.16 7.48 2.24
N CYS A 197 10.34 8.56 3.01
CA CYS A 197 11.25 9.65 2.69
C CYS A 197 12.74 9.40 3.03
N PHE A 198 13.12 8.17 3.36
CA PHE A 198 14.46 7.81 3.88
C PHE A 198 15.22 6.84 2.97
#